data_AF-A0A0A0M733-F1
#
_entry.id   AF-A0A0A0M733-F1
#
_cell.length_a   1.000
_cell.length_b   1.000
_cell.length_c   1.000
_cell.angle_alpha   90.00
_cell.angle_beta   90.00
_cell.angle_gamma   90.00
#
_symmetry.space_group_name_H-M   'P 1'
#
loop_
_entity.id
_entity.type
_entity.pdbx_description
1 polymer ?
#
loop_
_entity_poly.entity_id
_entity_poly.type
_entity_poly.pdbx_seq_one_letter_code
_entity_poly.pdbx_strand_id
1 'polypeptide(L)'
;MARMLLLLLALLAAIVQAHAGPPRPPELMLATSYAEGVEVRDYWVSEKLDGVRGHWDGTTLWTRGGYPVAAPAWFTAGWPPVAIDGELWIGRGRFEEASSLVRTLDADPERWRAIRFMAFDLPGHPGGFGARLRALHTLVDGSGSPWLQVVEQVRVADADALDRRLQSVLAACGEGLMLHHHDSPYVAGRSERLLKYKPYDDAEARVVGHTPGKGKYEGMTGALVVERADGLRFRLGSGLSDAERARPPPLGTWVTYRYNGTTSKGVPRFARFLRVRRELPPPDPGGSPPSGFQVTQ
;
A
#
# COMPACT_ATOMS: atom_id res chain seq x y z
N MET A 1 42.87 -30.62 21.36
CA MET A 1 42.58 -29.19 21.56
C MET A 1 42.02 -28.51 20.31
N ALA A 2 42.58 -28.69 19.10
CA ALA A 2 42.09 -28.04 17.88
C ALA A 2 40.62 -28.35 17.49
N ARG A 3 40.14 -29.59 17.69
CA ARG A 3 38.73 -29.96 17.44
C ARG A 3 37.74 -29.31 18.41
N MET A 4 38.15 -29.02 19.63
CA MET A 4 37.32 -28.37 20.64
C MET A 4 37.21 -26.86 20.39
N LEU A 5 38.27 -26.26 19.84
CA LEU A 5 38.28 -24.85 19.40
C LEU A 5 37.43 -24.63 18.15
N LEU A 6 37.43 -25.57 17.19
CA LEU A 6 36.56 -25.54 16.00
C LEU A 6 35.07 -25.71 16.34
N LEU A 7 34.74 -26.53 17.35
CA LEU A 7 33.37 -26.67 17.85
C LEU A 7 32.90 -25.43 18.62
N LEU A 8 33.78 -24.77 19.39
CA LEU A 8 33.45 -23.49 20.05
C LEU A 8 33.25 -22.34 19.04
N LEU A 9 34.04 -22.29 17.96
CA LEU A 9 33.87 -21.30 16.88
C LEU A 9 32.59 -21.53 16.08
N ALA A 10 32.21 -22.79 15.83
CA ALA A 10 30.93 -23.14 15.21
C ALA A 10 29.72 -22.82 16.11
N LEU A 11 29.87 -22.97 17.44
CA LEU A 11 28.82 -22.62 18.40
C LEU A 11 28.69 -21.10 18.58
N LEU A 12 29.78 -20.33 18.50
CA LEU A 12 29.72 -18.85 18.46
C LEU A 12 29.10 -18.33 17.15
N ALA A 13 29.36 -18.99 16.00
CA ALA A 13 28.73 -18.64 14.73
C ALA A 13 27.21 -18.92 14.72
N ALA A 14 26.74 -19.91 15.50
CA ALA A 14 25.32 -20.20 15.66
C ALA A 14 24.59 -19.21 16.60
N ILE A 15 25.30 -18.58 17.54
CA ILE A 15 24.74 -17.52 18.42
C ILE A 15 24.68 -16.16 17.71
N VAL A 16 25.41 -16.00 16.60
CA VAL A 16 25.26 -14.89 15.64
C VAL A 16 24.21 -15.23 14.56
N GLN A 17 23.24 -16.12 14.85
CA GLN A 17 21.92 -15.94 14.25
C GLN A 17 21.32 -14.70 14.90
N ALA A 18 21.63 -13.58 14.27
CA ALA A 18 21.18 -12.25 14.64
C ALA A 18 19.71 -12.33 15.04
N HIS A 19 19.43 -11.98 16.29
CA HIS A 19 18.14 -11.44 16.65
C HIS A 19 17.98 -10.19 15.78
N ALA A 20 17.43 -10.36 14.58
CA ALA A 20 16.96 -9.25 13.79
C ALA A 20 15.93 -8.56 14.69
N GLY A 21 16.29 -7.37 15.17
CA GLY A 21 15.34 -6.53 15.90
C GLY A 21 14.07 -6.37 15.07
N PRO A 22 12.94 -5.97 15.69
CA PRO A 22 11.71 -5.76 14.95
C PRO A 22 11.98 -4.90 13.71
N PRO A 23 11.36 -5.23 12.56
CA PRO A 23 11.57 -4.48 11.32
C PRO A 23 11.36 -2.99 11.61
N ARG A 24 12.32 -2.15 11.19
CA ARG A 24 12.19 -0.70 11.33
C ARG A 24 11.50 -0.19 10.07
N PRO A 25 10.25 0.29 10.17
CA PRO A 25 9.57 0.85 9.00
C PRO A 25 10.36 2.05 8.49
N PRO A 26 10.44 2.24 7.15
CA PRO A 26 11.02 3.46 6.60
C PRO A 26 10.23 4.69 7.06
N GLU A 27 10.92 5.83 7.22
CA GLU A 27 10.31 7.11 7.57
C GLU A 27 9.63 7.73 6.35
N LEU A 28 8.39 7.30 6.13
CA LEU A 28 7.62 7.62 4.93
C LEU A 28 6.78 8.88 5.10
N MET A 29 6.77 9.74 4.06
CA MET A 29 5.78 10.80 3.93
C MET A 29 4.38 10.18 3.66
N LEU A 30 3.37 10.66 4.37
CA LEU A 30 2.00 10.16 4.34
C LEU A 30 1.03 11.23 3.86
N ALA A 31 0.09 10.83 3.01
CA ALA A 31 -0.90 11.74 2.44
C ALA A 31 -2.09 11.98 3.38
N THR A 32 -2.62 13.20 3.33
CA THR A 32 -3.93 13.57 3.90
C THR A 32 -5.00 13.63 2.81
N SER A 33 -6.28 13.72 3.18
CA SER A 33 -7.36 13.75 2.18
C SER A 33 -7.49 15.15 1.55
N TYR A 34 -7.70 15.22 0.24
CA TYR A 34 -8.05 16.47 -0.45
C TYR A 34 -9.40 17.01 0.06
N ALA A 35 -9.49 18.33 0.17
CA ALA A 35 -10.71 19.07 0.50
C ALA A 35 -10.93 20.18 -0.53
N GLU A 36 -12.19 20.54 -0.78
CA GLU A 36 -12.55 21.65 -1.66
C GLU A 36 -11.92 22.96 -1.17
N GLY A 37 -11.52 23.83 -2.10
CA GLY A 37 -10.91 25.14 -1.82
C GLY A 37 -9.38 25.15 -1.73
N VAL A 38 -8.71 23.99 -1.85
CA VAL A 38 -7.25 23.94 -2.02
C VAL A 38 -6.84 24.52 -3.38
N GLU A 39 -5.82 25.38 -3.41
CA GLU A 39 -5.24 25.91 -4.65
C GLU A 39 -4.44 24.81 -5.38
N VAL A 40 -5.01 24.25 -6.43
CA VAL A 40 -4.46 23.07 -7.12
C VAL A 40 -3.32 23.38 -8.10
N ARG A 41 -3.16 24.65 -8.53
CA ARG A 41 -2.14 25.04 -9.51
C ARG A 41 -0.71 24.82 -8.99
N ASP A 42 -0.54 24.92 -7.69
CA ASP A 42 0.75 24.72 -7.03
C ASP A 42 1.10 23.24 -6.87
N TYR A 43 0.16 22.33 -7.13
CA TYR A 43 0.35 20.88 -6.99
C TYR A 43 0.72 20.22 -8.31
N TRP A 44 1.54 19.18 -8.20
CA TRP A 44 1.68 18.16 -9.23
C TRP A 44 0.66 17.07 -8.97
N VAL A 45 0.02 16.59 -10.03
CA VAL A 45 -1.05 15.58 -9.96
C VAL A 45 -0.58 14.30 -10.64
N SER A 46 -0.73 13.18 -9.95
CA SER A 46 -0.48 11.86 -10.50
C SER A 46 -1.65 10.91 -10.23
N GLU A 47 -1.72 9.80 -10.98
CA GLU A 47 -2.61 8.70 -10.61
C GLU A 47 -2.17 8.11 -9.26
N LYS A 48 -3.15 7.87 -8.38
CA LYS A 48 -2.95 7.02 -7.21
C LYS A 48 -2.96 5.56 -7.65
N LEU A 49 -1.81 4.92 -7.57
CA LEU A 49 -1.64 3.50 -7.92
C LEU A 49 -2.03 2.60 -6.73
N ASP A 50 -2.89 1.60 -6.98
CA ASP A 50 -3.26 0.56 -6.01
C ASP A 50 -2.27 -0.61 -6.13
N GLY A 51 -1.05 -0.41 -5.63
CA GLY A 51 0.02 -1.40 -5.64
C GLY A 51 0.53 -1.74 -4.23
N VAL A 52 1.80 -2.11 -4.12
CA VAL A 52 2.49 -2.24 -2.83
C VAL A 52 3.56 -1.16 -2.70
N ARG A 53 3.42 -0.29 -1.71
CA ARG A 53 4.43 0.74 -1.44
C ARG A 53 5.80 0.13 -1.17
N GLY A 54 6.79 0.57 -1.93
CA GLY A 54 8.18 0.15 -1.83
C GLY A 54 9.10 1.35 -1.56
N HIS A 55 10.10 1.12 -0.71
CA HIS A 55 11.18 2.06 -0.41
C HIS A 55 12.50 1.42 -0.81
N TRP A 56 13.13 1.94 -1.85
CA TRP A 56 14.48 1.55 -2.24
C TRP A 56 15.47 2.38 -1.42
N ASP A 57 16.38 1.76 -0.69
CA ASP A 57 17.37 2.48 0.13
C ASP A 57 18.70 2.77 -0.60
N GLY A 58 18.79 2.41 -1.89
CA GLY A 58 20.03 2.41 -2.66
C GLY A 58 20.62 1.01 -2.89
N THR A 59 20.16 0.01 -2.14
CA THR A 59 20.65 -1.37 -2.19
C THR A 59 19.56 -2.44 -2.05
N THR A 60 18.57 -2.19 -1.19
CA THR A 60 17.51 -3.10 -0.82
C THR A 60 16.16 -2.42 -0.97
N LEU A 61 15.17 -3.20 -1.42
CA LEU A 61 13.80 -2.75 -1.51
C LEU A 61 13.02 -3.18 -0.27
N TRP A 62 12.33 -2.24 0.37
CA TRP A 62 11.60 -2.45 1.61
C TRP A 62 10.11 -2.17 1.43
N THR A 63 9.28 -2.98 2.06
CA THR A 63 7.85 -2.69 2.20
C THR A 63 7.63 -1.57 3.21
N ARG A 64 6.43 -0.98 3.19
CA ARG A 64 5.98 -0.02 4.22
C ARG A 64 6.10 -0.56 5.65
N GLY A 65 5.95 -1.86 5.87
CA GLY A 65 6.08 -2.50 7.18
C GLY A 65 7.51 -2.70 7.65
N GLY A 66 8.52 -2.36 6.83
CA GLY A 66 9.93 -2.58 7.14
C GLY A 66 10.43 -4.00 6.82
N TYR A 67 9.67 -4.77 6.05
CA TYR A 67 10.12 -6.09 5.57
C TYR A 67 10.86 -5.95 4.25
N PRO A 68 11.98 -6.67 4.05
CA PRO A 68 12.69 -6.68 2.78
C PRO A 68 11.83 -7.38 1.71
N VAL A 69 11.90 -6.87 0.50
CA VAL A 69 11.25 -7.43 -0.68
C VAL A 69 12.26 -8.29 -1.43
N ALA A 70 11.96 -9.59 -1.57
CA ALA A 70 12.80 -10.55 -2.30
C ALA A 70 12.65 -10.40 -3.83
N ALA A 71 13.00 -9.23 -4.35
CA ALA A 71 13.01 -8.99 -5.79
C ALA A 71 14.17 -9.75 -6.46
N PRO A 72 13.98 -10.35 -7.65
CA PRO A 72 15.08 -10.94 -8.42
C PRO A 72 16.19 -9.92 -8.68
N ALA A 73 17.46 -10.35 -8.67
CA ALA A 73 18.60 -9.45 -8.83
C ALA A 73 18.55 -8.60 -10.13
N TRP A 74 17.98 -9.14 -11.21
CA TRP A 74 17.83 -8.41 -12.47
C TRP A 74 16.81 -7.27 -12.38
N PHE A 75 15.88 -7.29 -11.42
CA PHE A 75 14.81 -6.31 -11.28
C PHE A 75 15.37 -4.96 -10.82
N THR A 76 16.29 -4.99 -9.84
CA THR A 76 16.96 -3.80 -9.30
C THR A 76 18.33 -3.53 -9.92
N ALA A 77 18.75 -4.34 -10.90
CA ALA A 77 20.02 -4.16 -11.59
C ALA A 77 20.08 -2.78 -12.27
N GLY A 78 21.17 -2.05 -12.02
CA GLY A 78 21.40 -0.71 -12.57
C GLY A 78 20.60 0.40 -11.90
N TRP A 79 19.83 0.11 -10.84
CA TRP A 79 19.11 1.16 -10.12
C TRP A 79 20.08 2.13 -9.43
N PRO A 80 19.72 3.42 -9.34
CA PRO A 80 20.57 4.41 -8.69
C PRO A 80 20.81 4.07 -7.21
N PRO A 81 22.03 4.26 -6.68
CA PRO A 81 22.35 4.00 -5.27
C PRO A 81 21.89 5.14 -4.35
N VAL A 82 20.65 5.60 -4.52
CA VAL A 82 20.02 6.65 -3.71
C VAL A 82 18.62 6.20 -3.29
N ALA A 83 18.11 6.77 -2.20
CA ALA A 83 16.78 6.41 -1.71
C ALA A 83 15.69 6.86 -2.69
N ILE A 84 14.76 5.96 -3.03
CA ILE A 84 13.62 6.20 -3.93
C ILE A 84 12.35 5.63 -3.31
N ASP A 85 11.33 6.47 -3.21
CA ASP A 85 9.98 6.06 -2.82
C ASP A 85 9.15 5.76 -4.07
N GLY A 86 8.42 4.65 -4.06
CA GLY A 86 7.64 4.20 -5.21
C GLY A 86 6.58 3.15 -4.88
N GLU A 87 5.90 2.69 -5.91
CA GLU A 87 4.87 1.67 -5.83
C GLU A 87 5.24 0.46 -6.70
N LEU A 88 5.28 -0.74 -6.14
CA LEU A 88 5.35 -1.99 -6.90
C LEU A 88 3.98 -2.26 -7.50
N TRP A 89 3.89 -2.18 -8.83
CA TRP A 89 2.62 -2.10 -9.54
C TRP A 89 2.64 -2.93 -10.82
N ILE A 90 1.56 -3.67 -11.08
CA ILE A 90 1.38 -4.49 -12.30
C ILE A 90 0.44 -3.80 -13.29
N GLY A 91 -0.61 -3.16 -12.75
CA GLY A 91 -1.73 -2.67 -13.54
C GLY A 91 -2.92 -2.34 -12.64
N ARG A 92 -3.89 -1.62 -13.21
CA ARG A 92 -5.13 -1.28 -12.51
C ARG A 92 -5.92 -2.54 -12.16
N GLY A 93 -6.48 -2.58 -10.95
CA GLY A 93 -7.23 -3.73 -10.43
C GLY A 93 -6.40 -4.99 -10.16
N ARG A 94 -5.07 -4.92 -10.22
CA ARG A 94 -4.15 -6.07 -10.03
C ARG A 94 -3.42 -6.05 -8.68
N PHE A 95 -3.96 -5.33 -7.69
CA PHE A 95 -3.38 -5.25 -6.34
C PHE A 95 -3.09 -6.62 -5.75
N GLU A 96 -4.06 -7.54 -5.72
CA GLU A 96 -3.89 -8.85 -5.07
C GLU A 96 -2.71 -9.64 -5.63
N GLU A 97 -2.48 -9.54 -6.94
CA GLU A 97 -1.38 -10.21 -7.60
C GLU A 97 -0.04 -9.56 -7.28
N ALA A 98 0.06 -8.24 -7.36
CA ALA A 98 1.26 -7.51 -6.95
C ALA A 98 1.58 -7.82 -5.48
N SER A 99 0.57 -7.73 -4.62
CA SER A 99 0.66 -8.00 -3.18
C SER A 99 1.07 -9.44 -2.88
N SER A 100 0.56 -10.42 -3.63
CA SER A 100 0.99 -11.80 -3.50
C SER A 100 2.45 -11.98 -3.90
N LEU A 101 2.89 -11.42 -5.02
CA LEU A 101 4.26 -11.57 -5.52
C LEU A 101 5.29 -10.94 -4.60
N VAL A 102 5.03 -9.72 -4.14
CA VAL A 102 5.96 -8.96 -3.28
C VAL A 102 6.19 -9.63 -1.92
N ARG A 103 5.21 -10.39 -1.42
CA ARG A 103 5.30 -11.10 -0.13
C ARG A 103 5.86 -12.52 -0.23
N THR A 104 5.97 -13.09 -1.41
CA THR A 104 6.49 -14.46 -1.57
C THR A 104 8.01 -14.40 -1.71
N LEU A 105 8.73 -14.93 -0.71
CA LEU A 105 10.20 -14.93 -0.68
C LEU A 105 10.80 -15.70 -1.88
N ASP A 106 10.23 -16.85 -2.23
CA ASP A 106 10.68 -17.70 -3.33
C ASP A 106 9.72 -17.62 -4.54
N ALA A 107 9.24 -16.41 -4.86
CA ALA A 107 8.40 -16.21 -6.04
C ALA A 107 9.16 -16.61 -7.30
N ASP A 108 8.50 -17.29 -8.24
CA ASP A 108 9.04 -17.52 -9.58
C ASP A 108 9.52 -16.18 -10.17
N PRO A 109 10.82 -16.03 -10.46
CA PRO A 109 11.38 -14.79 -10.98
C PRO A 109 10.67 -14.33 -12.26
N GLU A 110 10.17 -15.24 -13.10
CA GLU A 110 9.52 -14.83 -14.35
C GLU A 110 8.21 -14.06 -14.11
N ARG A 111 7.53 -14.30 -12.99
CA ARG A 111 6.32 -13.55 -12.63
C ARG A 111 6.61 -12.08 -12.28
N TRP A 112 7.84 -11.76 -11.86
CA TRP A 112 8.26 -10.38 -11.59
C TRP A 112 8.33 -9.51 -12.84
N ARG A 113 8.35 -10.11 -14.05
CA ARG A 113 8.30 -9.34 -15.31
C ARG A 113 7.00 -8.55 -15.48
N ALA A 114 5.94 -8.92 -14.75
CA ALA A 114 4.70 -8.16 -14.72
C ALA A 114 4.77 -6.90 -13.85
N ILE A 115 5.73 -6.82 -12.92
CA ILE A 115 5.85 -5.71 -11.96
C ILE A 115 6.71 -4.59 -12.56
N ARG A 116 6.34 -3.35 -12.24
CA ARG A 116 7.18 -2.16 -12.35
C ARG A 116 7.27 -1.50 -10.98
N PHE A 117 8.42 -0.90 -10.69
CA PHE A 117 8.56 0.02 -9.57
C PHE A 117 8.32 1.45 -10.08
N MET A 118 7.15 1.95 -9.74
CA MET A 118 6.64 3.24 -10.15
C MET A 118 7.09 4.29 -9.11
N ALA A 119 8.27 4.85 -9.33
CA ALA A 119 8.89 5.85 -8.47
C ALA A 119 8.09 7.16 -8.49
N PHE A 120 7.91 7.76 -7.31
CA PHE A 120 7.19 9.01 -7.18
C PHE A 120 7.89 10.05 -6.29
N ASP A 121 8.94 9.70 -5.53
CA ASP A 121 9.70 10.70 -4.77
C ASP A 121 11.15 10.28 -4.44
N LEU A 122 11.97 11.25 -4.01
CA LEU A 122 13.36 11.09 -3.54
C LEU A 122 13.52 11.57 -2.08
N PRO A 123 13.35 10.70 -1.08
CA PRO A 123 13.37 11.09 0.33
C PRO A 123 14.63 11.85 0.79
N GLY A 124 15.79 11.51 0.22
CA GLY A 124 17.08 12.11 0.59
C GLY A 124 17.39 13.45 -0.08
N HIS A 125 16.55 13.94 -1.00
CA HIS A 125 16.83 15.16 -1.74
C HIS A 125 16.35 16.41 -0.98
N PRO A 126 17.19 17.45 -0.76
CA PRO A 126 16.87 18.57 0.14
C PRO A 126 15.87 19.59 -0.43
N GLY A 127 15.69 19.61 -1.75
CA GLY A 127 14.78 20.54 -2.43
C GLY A 127 13.28 20.20 -2.29
N GLY A 128 12.43 21.15 -2.69
CA GLY A 128 11.00 20.95 -2.84
C GLY A 128 10.65 19.90 -3.91
N PHE A 129 9.43 19.38 -3.89
CA PHE A 129 9.00 18.29 -4.76
C PHE A 129 9.27 18.52 -6.25
N GLY A 130 9.11 19.74 -6.78
CA GLY A 130 9.43 20.05 -8.17
C GLY A 130 10.90 19.83 -8.52
N ALA A 131 11.82 20.11 -7.60
CA ALA A 131 13.24 19.81 -7.77
C ALA A 131 13.52 18.31 -7.66
N ARG A 132 12.88 17.63 -6.70
CA ARG A 132 12.99 16.18 -6.52
C ARG A 132 12.49 15.42 -7.74
N LEU A 133 11.38 15.83 -8.33
CA LEU A 133 10.81 15.23 -9.53
C LEU A 133 11.78 15.33 -10.72
N ARG A 134 12.39 16.50 -10.95
CA ARG A 134 13.41 16.65 -12.00
C ARG A 134 14.61 15.74 -11.77
N ALA A 135 15.12 15.70 -10.55
CA ALA A 135 16.22 14.81 -10.19
C ALA A 135 15.83 13.33 -10.35
N LEU A 136 14.60 12.97 -10.00
CA LEU A 136 14.07 11.62 -10.13
C LEU A 136 14.02 11.17 -11.59
N HIS A 137 13.54 12.02 -12.49
CA HIS A 137 13.57 11.74 -13.94
C HIS A 137 15.01 11.49 -14.43
N THR A 138 15.96 12.37 -14.11
CA THR A 138 17.36 12.18 -14.50
C THR A 138 17.94 10.85 -14.01
N LEU A 139 17.66 10.48 -12.76
CA LEU A 139 18.15 9.24 -12.15
C LEU A 139 17.52 7.99 -12.79
N VAL A 140 16.20 8.01 -13.00
CA VAL A 140 15.47 6.88 -13.59
C VAL A 140 15.86 6.70 -15.06
N ASP A 141 15.92 7.78 -15.84
CA ASP A 141 16.32 7.73 -17.25
C ASP A 141 17.77 7.24 -17.39
N GLY A 142 18.66 7.68 -16.50
CA GLY A 142 20.06 7.25 -16.45
C GLY A 142 20.26 5.78 -16.05
N SER A 143 19.29 5.15 -15.40
CA SER A 143 19.37 3.74 -15.01
C SER A 143 19.26 2.78 -16.21
N GLY A 144 18.56 3.19 -17.28
CA GLY A 144 18.23 2.34 -18.42
C GLY A 144 17.37 1.11 -18.07
N SER A 145 16.85 1.02 -16.84
CA SER A 145 16.11 -0.15 -16.37
C SER A 145 14.66 -0.11 -16.86
N PRO A 146 14.15 -1.16 -17.52
CA PRO A 146 12.75 -1.21 -17.92
C PRO A 146 11.79 -1.43 -16.73
N TRP A 147 12.33 -1.73 -15.55
CA TRP A 147 11.60 -2.08 -14.34
C TRP A 147 11.40 -0.89 -13.38
N LEU A 148 12.12 0.20 -13.61
CA LEU A 148 12.06 1.44 -12.84
C LEU A 148 11.48 2.54 -13.71
N GLN A 149 10.37 3.13 -13.29
CA GLN A 149 9.68 4.19 -14.06
C GLN A 149 9.18 5.28 -13.13
N VAL A 150 9.16 6.53 -13.59
CA VAL A 150 8.56 7.63 -12.83
C VAL A 150 7.06 7.65 -13.06
N VAL A 151 6.27 7.77 -12.00
CA VAL A 151 4.82 8.01 -12.12
C VAL A 151 4.60 9.33 -12.86
N GLU A 152 3.73 9.33 -13.88
CA GLU A 152 3.38 10.55 -14.61
C GLU A 152 2.89 11.65 -13.67
N GLN A 153 3.49 12.83 -13.77
CA GLN A 153 3.13 14.03 -13.02
C GLN A 153 2.66 15.12 -13.98
N VAL A 154 1.46 15.66 -13.74
CA VAL A 154 0.89 16.74 -14.56
C VAL A 154 0.50 17.94 -13.71
N ARG A 155 0.39 19.11 -14.34
CA ARG A 155 -0.25 20.29 -13.74
C ARG A 155 -1.70 20.36 -14.19
N VAL A 156 -2.58 20.83 -13.31
CA VAL A 156 -3.98 21.13 -13.63
C VAL A 156 -4.26 22.61 -13.39
N ALA A 157 -5.14 23.21 -14.19
CA ALA A 157 -5.40 24.65 -14.15
C ALA A 157 -6.34 25.06 -13.02
N ASP A 158 -7.25 24.18 -12.61
CA ASP A 158 -8.32 24.45 -11.65
C ASP A 158 -8.93 23.15 -11.11
N ALA A 159 -9.84 23.29 -10.14
CA ALA A 159 -10.55 22.18 -9.52
C ALA A 159 -11.39 21.37 -10.54
N ASP A 160 -12.04 22.04 -11.50
CA ASP A 160 -12.84 21.36 -12.53
C ASP A 160 -11.95 20.46 -13.42
N ALA A 161 -10.74 20.90 -13.75
CA ALA A 161 -9.76 20.09 -14.48
C ALA A 161 -9.26 18.91 -13.63
N LEU A 162 -9.07 19.11 -12.33
CA LEU A 162 -8.74 18.03 -11.40
C LEU A 162 -9.85 16.98 -11.35
N ASP A 163 -11.11 17.40 -11.26
CA ASP A 163 -12.27 16.53 -11.22
C ASP A 163 -12.43 15.72 -12.51
N ARG A 164 -12.28 16.37 -13.67
CA ARG A 164 -12.28 15.66 -14.97
C ARG A 164 -11.17 14.61 -15.04
N ARG A 165 -9.97 14.93 -14.55
CA ARG A 165 -8.85 13.96 -14.46
C ARG A 165 -9.22 12.79 -13.53
N LEU A 166 -9.81 13.06 -12.37
CA LEU A 166 -10.26 12.03 -11.44
C LEU A 166 -11.28 11.10 -12.12
N GLN A 167 -12.30 11.66 -12.77
CA GLN A 167 -13.32 10.86 -13.45
C GLN A 167 -12.71 10.00 -14.58
N SER A 168 -11.77 10.55 -15.36
CA SER A 168 -11.06 9.78 -16.39
C SER A 168 -10.25 8.62 -15.81
N VAL A 169 -9.58 8.82 -14.67
CA VAL A 169 -8.82 7.76 -13.99
C VAL A 169 -9.76 6.67 -13.47
N LEU A 170 -10.86 7.06 -12.82
CA LEU A 170 -11.85 6.13 -12.29
C LEU A 170 -12.55 5.32 -13.38
N ALA A 171 -12.92 5.97 -14.50
CA ALA A 171 -13.54 5.31 -15.66
C ALA A 171 -12.63 4.24 -16.27
N ALA A 172 -11.32 4.41 -16.12
CA ALA A 172 -10.33 3.45 -16.58
C ALA A 172 -9.83 2.51 -15.46
N CYS A 173 -10.62 2.37 -14.38
CA CYS A 173 -10.40 1.50 -13.22
C CYS A 173 -9.22 1.88 -12.30
N GLY A 174 -8.74 3.13 -12.37
CA GLY A 174 -7.72 3.65 -11.46
C GLY A 174 -8.30 3.95 -10.07
N GLU A 175 -7.43 4.11 -9.07
CA GLU A 175 -7.88 4.26 -7.68
C GLU A 175 -8.32 5.69 -7.33
N GLY A 176 -7.62 6.67 -7.90
CA GLY A 176 -7.82 8.10 -7.62
C GLY A 176 -6.62 8.92 -8.05
N LEU A 177 -6.43 10.08 -7.43
CA LEU A 177 -5.30 10.97 -7.69
C LEU A 177 -4.47 11.22 -6.43
N MET A 178 -3.19 11.50 -6.63
CA MET A 178 -2.30 12.07 -5.63
C MET A 178 -1.95 13.50 -6.06
N LEU A 179 -1.92 14.42 -5.10
CA LEU A 179 -1.49 15.79 -5.33
C LEU A 179 -0.29 16.08 -4.44
N HIS A 180 0.81 16.54 -5.03
CA HIS A 180 2.02 16.89 -4.28
C HIS A 180 2.43 18.34 -4.57
N HIS A 181 2.40 19.19 -3.55
CA HIS A 181 2.72 20.60 -3.66
C HIS A 181 4.15 20.80 -4.17
N HIS A 182 4.34 21.69 -5.15
CA HIS A 182 5.61 21.95 -5.84
C HIS A 182 6.78 22.22 -4.89
N ASP A 183 6.58 23.09 -3.91
CA ASP A 183 7.64 23.46 -2.94
C ASP A 183 7.66 22.59 -1.68
N SER A 184 6.94 21.48 -1.66
CA SER A 184 6.86 20.59 -0.49
C SER A 184 8.23 20.03 -0.13
N PRO A 185 8.82 20.29 1.04
CA PRO A 185 9.97 19.51 1.51
C PRO A 185 9.54 18.08 1.83
N TYR A 186 10.47 17.13 1.75
CA TYR A 186 10.20 15.78 2.21
C TYR A 186 10.20 15.76 3.74
N VAL A 187 9.06 15.40 4.34
CA VAL A 187 8.91 15.28 5.80
C VAL A 187 8.18 13.98 6.09
N ALA A 188 8.76 13.15 6.96
CA ALA A 188 8.14 11.91 7.38
C ALA A 188 6.84 12.17 8.16
N GLY A 189 5.85 11.30 8.00
CA GLY A 189 4.53 11.46 8.61
C GLY A 189 3.53 12.21 7.73
N ARG A 190 2.39 12.58 8.32
CA ARG A 190 1.27 13.18 7.58
C ARG A 190 1.61 14.62 7.16
N SER A 191 1.33 14.93 5.90
CA SER A 191 1.53 16.26 5.35
C SER A 191 0.30 16.73 4.58
N GLU A 192 -0.06 18.01 4.75
CA GLU A 192 -1.08 18.71 3.94
C GLU A 192 -0.53 19.11 2.56
N ARG A 193 0.78 18.95 2.35
CA ARG A 193 1.44 19.17 1.06
C ARG A 193 1.45 17.93 0.18
N LEU A 194 0.99 16.79 0.71
CA LEU A 194 0.74 15.56 -0.04
C LEU A 194 -0.70 15.12 0.21
N LEU A 195 -1.55 15.23 -0.81
CA LEU A 195 -2.98 14.96 -0.72
C LEU A 195 -3.36 13.72 -1.54
N LYS A 196 -4.36 12.98 -1.08
CA LYS A 196 -5.03 11.93 -1.84
C LYS A 196 -6.44 12.41 -2.19
N TYR A 197 -6.81 12.32 -3.46
CA TYR A 197 -8.14 12.65 -3.93
C TYR A 197 -8.82 11.39 -4.50
N LYS A 198 -9.82 10.90 -3.76
CA LYS A 198 -10.58 9.70 -4.10
C LYS A 198 -12.04 9.83 -3.64
N PRO A 199 -13.00 9.25 -4.37
CA PRO A 199 -14.43 9.40 -4.06
C PRO A 199 -14.92 8.49 -2.92
N TYR A 200 -14.04 7.65 -2.37
CA TYR A 200 -14.35 6.68 -1.34
C TYR A 200 -13.16 6.47 -0.40
N ASP A 201 -13.44 6.08 0.83
CA ASP A 201 -12.45 5.67 1.82
C ASP A 201 -12.42 4.16 1.97
N ASP A 202 -11.25 3.65 2.38
CA ASP A 202 -11.07 2.25 2.72
C ASP A 202 -10.76 2.20 4.22
N ALA A 203 -11.32 1.21 4.90
CA ALA A 203 -11.10 0.99 6.33
C ALA A 203 -11.20 -0.51 6.64
N GLU A 204 -10.89 -0.86 7.89
CA GLU A 204 -10.78 -2.25 8.31
C GLU A 204 -11.87 -2.59 9.34
N ALA A 205 -12.34 -3.83 9.28
CA ALA A 205 -13.24 -4.37 10.27
C ALA A 205 -13.03 -5.88 10.42
N ARG A 206 -13.33 -6.41 11.60
CA ARG A 206 -13.24 -7.82 11.93
C ARG A 206 -14.57 -8.50 11.61
N VAL A 207 -14.54 -9.65 10.94
CA VAL A 207 -15.74 -10.45 10.67
C VAL A 207 -16.22 -11.07 11.97
N VAL A 208 -17.47 -10.79 12.34
CA VAL A 208 -18.11 -11.27 13.58
C VAL A 208 -19.35 -12.11 13.32
N GLY A 209 -19.77 -12.24 12.06
CA GLY A 209 -20.89 -13.09 11.67
C GLY A 209 -21.09 -13.12 10.16
N HIS A 210 -22.00 -13.99 9.72
CA HIS A 210 -22.50 -14.05 8.34
C HIS A 210 -24.02 -13.98 8.35
N THR A 211 -24.60 -13.50 7.25
CA THR A 211 -26.06 -13.52 7.05
C THR A 211 -26.39 -14.37 5.82
N PRO A 212 -27.50 -15.13 5.84
CA PRO A 212 -27.90 -15.95 4.70
C PRO A 212 -28.27 -15.07 3.51
N GLY A 213 -27.89 -15.50 2.32
CA GLY A 213 -28.29 -14.88 1.07
C GLY A 213 -29.74 -15.16 0.72
N LYS A 214 -30.29 -14.34 -0.18
CA LYS A 214 -31.64 -14.46 -0.72
C LYS A 214 -31.58 -14.42 -2.25
N GLY A 215 -32.59 -14.99 -2.93
CA GLY A 215 -32.65 -15.01 -4.39
C GLY A 215 -31.46 -15.75 -4.99
N LYS A 216 -30.68 -15.10 -5.87
CA LYS A 216 -29.51 -15.74 -6.51
C LYS A 216 -28.43 -16.25 -5.54
N TYR A 217 -28.46 -15.82 -4.28
CA TYR A 217 -27.51 -16.23 -3.24
C TYR A 217 -28.15 -17.12 -2.16
N GLU A 218 -29.31 -17.72 -2.43
CA GLU A 218 -29.92 -18.70 -1.54
C GLU A 218 -28.98 -19.90 -1.33
N GLY A 219 -28.86 -20.36 -0.07
CA GLY A 219 -27.87 -21.38 0.33
C GLY A 219 -26.42 -20.87 0.44
N MET A 220 -26.15 -19.60 0.13
CA MET A 220 -24.82 -18.97 0.22
C MET A 220 -24.81 -17.80 1.20
N THR A 221 -23.63 -17.21 1.43
CA THR A 221 -23.49 -16.00 2.25
C THR A 221 -24.03 -14.76 1.53
N GLY A 222 -25.00 -14.09 2.14
CA GLY A 222 -25.58 -12.84 1.66
C GLY A 222 -24.74 -11.62 2.02
N ALA A 223 -24.26 -11.53 3.26
CA ALA A 223 -23.39 -10.46 3.72
C ALA A 223 -22.51 -10.90 4.90
N LEU A 224 -21.34 -10.28 5.01
CA LEU A 224 -20.53 -10.37 6.24
C LEU A 224 -21.07 -9.37 7.27
N VAL A 225 -21.20 -9.79 8.53
CA VAL A 225 -21.37 -8.88 9.66
C VAL A 225 -19.98 -8.58 10.19
N VAL A 226 -19.61 -7.30 10.22
CA VAL A 226 -18.27 -6.85 10.61
C VAL A 226 -18.33 -5.87 11.76
N GLU A 227 -17.27 -5.82 12.55
CA GLU A 227 -17.09 -4.96 13.71
C GLU A 227 -15.80 -4.14 13.56
N ARG A 228 -15.89 -2.83 13.66
CA ARG A 228 -14.73 -1.93 13.68
C ARG A 228 -14.04 -1.94 15.04
N ALA A 229 -12.83 -1.38 15.10
CA ALA A 229 -12.08 -1.23 16.35
C ALA A 229 -12.82 -0.41 17.42
N ASP A 230 -13.70 0.50 17.03
CA ASP A 230 -14.57 1.29 17.92
C ASP A 230 -15.84 0.54 18.38
N GLY A 231 -15.99 -0.74 18.01
CA GLY A 231 -17.13 -1.58 18.35
C GLY A 231 -18.35 -1.42 17.43
N LEU A 232 -18.31 -0.51 16.45
CA LEU A 232 -19.43 -0.31 15.53
C LEU A 232 -19.61 -1.53 14.61
N ARG A 233 -20.80 -2.12 14.64
CA ARG A 233 -21.20 -3.26 13.80
C ARG A 233 -22.05 -2.85 12.62
N PHE A 234 -21.75 -3.40 11.44
CA PHE A 234 -22.52 -3.18 10.22
C PHE A 234 -22.35 -4.35 9.25
N ARG A 235 -23.05 -4.33 8.11
CA ARG A 235 -23.05 -5.41 7.11
C ARG A 235 -22.33 -5.01 5.84
N LEU A 236 -21.52 -5.92 5.30
CA LEU A 236 -20.92 -5.84 3.97
C LEU A 236 -21.63 -6.83 3.04
N GLY A 237 -22.66 -6.36 2.32
CA GLY A 237 -23.49 -7.19 1.44
C GLY A 237 -23.08 -7.20 -0.03
N SER A 238 -22.16 -6.31 -0.42
CA SER A 238 -21.64 -6.18 -1.78
C SER A 238 -20.11 -6.29 -1.78
N GLY A 239 -19.51 -6.56 -2.94
CA GLY A 239 -18.06 -6.72 -3.12
C GLY A 239 -17.54 -8.16 -2.98
N LEU A 240 -18.31 -9.07 -2.40
CA LEU A 240 -17.99 -10.51 -2.39
C LEU A 240 -18.22 -11.12 -3.78
N SER A 241 -17.22 -11.83 -4.29
CA SER A 241 -17.34 -12.73 -5.44
C SER A 241 -18.20 -13.95 -5.11
N ASP A 242 -18.69 -14.67 -6.12
CA ASP A 242 -19.51 -15.87 -5.90
C ASP A 242 -18.72 -16.98 -5.16
N ALA A 243 -17.42 -17.09 -5.42
CA ALA A 243 -16.53 -18.00 -4.70
C ALA A 243 -16.41 -17.63 -3.20
N GLU A 244 -16.32 -16.34 -2.88
CA GLU A 244 -16.31 -15.85 -1.50
C GLU A 244 -17.69 -15.97 -0.84
N ARG A 245 -18.79 -15.96 -1.59
CA ARG A 245 -20.11 -16.21 -1.01
C ARG A 245 -20.31 -17.69 -0.65
N ALA A 246 -19.76 -18.59 -1.45
CA ALA A 246 -19.72 -20.02 -1.17
C ALA A 246 -18.79 -20.33 0.02
N ARG A 247 -17.65 -19.66 0.09
CA ARG A 247 -16.64 -19.82 1.15
C ARG A 247 -16.29 -18.45 1.74
N PRO A 248 -17.10 -17.91 2.66
CA PRO A 248 -16.91 -16.58 3.19
C PRO A 248 -15.64 -16.49 4.06
N PRO A 249 -15.05 -15.28 4.18
CA PRO A 249 -14.02 -15.02 5.17
C PRO A 249 -14.46 -15.51 6.56
N PRO A 250 -13.63 -16.32 7.25
CA PRO A 250 -13.97 -16.87 8.57
C PRO A 250 -14.25 -15.79 9.62
N LEU A 251 -14.91 -16.19 10.71
CA LEU A 251 -15.07 -15.32 11.87
C LEU A 251 -13.70 -14.98 12.46
N GLY A 252 -13.53 -13.75 12.96
CA GLY A 252 -12.27 -13.23 13.48
C GLY A 252 -11.32 -12.71 12.40
N THR A 253 -11.55 -13.01 11.12
CA THR A 253 -10.73 -12.48 10.01
C THR A 253 -10.92 -10.97 9.88
N TRP A 254 -9.82 -10.24 9.69
CA TRP A 254 -9.85 -8.82 9.35
C TRP A 254 -10.03 -8.65 7.84
N VAL A 255 -10.94 -7.76 7.46
CA VAL A 255 -11.22 -7.44 6.06
C VAL A 255 -11.05 -5.95 5.83
N THR A 256 -10.61 -5.60 4.63
CA THR A 256 -10.67 -4.22 4.13
C THR A 256 -12.00 -4.02 3.43
N TYR A 257 -12.69 -2.92 3.74
CA TYR A 257 -13.91 -2.50 3.06
C TYR A 257 -13.78 -1.07 2.56
N ARG A 258 -14.49 -0.77 1.48
CA ARG A 258 -14.55 0.55 0.84
C ARG A 258 -15.90 1.18 1.08
N TYR A 259 -15.96 2.48 1.32
CA TYR A 259 -17.18 3.20 1.65
C TYR A 259 -17.12 4.67 1.20
N ASN A 260 -18.27 5.33 1.09
CA ASN A 260 -18.39 6.69 0.56
C ASN A 260 -18.88 7.64 1.66
N GLY A 261 -17.96 8.01 2.57
CA GLY A 261 -18.28 8.81 3.75
C GLY A 261 -19.14 8.07 4.78
N THR A 262 -19.45 8.73 5.90
CA THR A 262 -20.20 8.13 7.01
C THR A 262 -21.58 8.78 7.19
N THR A 263 -22.49 8.05 7.83
CA THR A 263 -23.74 8.61 8.35
C THR A 263 -23.48 9.49 9.57
N SER A 264 -24.48 10.23 10.05
CA SER A 264 -24.38 11.01 11.30
C SER A 264 -24.05 10.15 12.53
N LYS A 265 -24.27 8.83 12.47
CA LYS A 265 -23.90 7.86 13.52
C LYS A 265 -22.54 7.19 13.26
N GLY A 266 -21.75 7.70 12.33
CA GLY A 266 -20.44 7.15 11.99
C GLY A 266 -20.46 5.84 11.17
N VAL A 267 -21.64 5.35 10.76
CA VAL A 267 -21.75 4.12 9.95
C VAL A 267 -21.28 4.39 8.51
N PRO A 268 -20.35 3.59 7.96
CA PRO A 268 -19.92 3.69 6.56
C PRO A 268 -21.07 3.60 5.55
N ARG A 269 -21.18 4.55 4.63
CA ARG A 269 -22.20 4.55 3.54
C ARG A 269 -21.69 3.77 2.34
N PHE A 270 -22.60 3.07 1.65
CA PHE A 270 -22.28 2.27 0.45
C PHE A 270 -21.08 1.32 0.64
N ALA A 271 -20.97 0.78 1.86
CA ALA A 271 -19.84 -0.05 2.25
C ALA A 271 -19.84 -1.38 1.48
N ARG A 272 -18.69 -1.72 0.92
CA ARG A 272 -18.48 -2.93 0.12
C ARG A 272 -17.19 -3.63 0.53
N PHE A 273 -17.24 -4.95 0.60
CA PHE A 273 -16.07 -5.78 0.83
C PHE A 273 -15.06 -5.54 -0.30
N LEU A 274 -13.77 -5.42 0.06
CA LEU A 274 -12.69 -5.28 -0.91
C LEU A 274 -11.81 -6.53 -0.92
N ARG A 275 -11.27 -6.91 0.24
CA ARG A 275 -10.33 -8.04 0.37
C ARG A 275 -10.18 -8.51 1.81
N VAL A 276 -9.74 -9.76 1.97
CA VAL A 276 -9.22 -10.25 3.25
C VAL A 276 -7.87 -9.62 3.52
N ARG A 277 -7.67 -9.11 4.73
CA ARG A 277 -6.40 -8.52 5.13
C ARG A 277 -5.42 -9.61 5.57
N ARG A 278 -4.21 -9.60 4.99
CA ARG A 278 -3.14 -10.56 5.32
C ARG A 278 -2.02 -9.96 6.21
N GLU A 279 -2.02 -8.65 6.43
CA GLU A 279 -1.07 -7.94 7.30
C GLU A 279 -1.80 -7.36 8.52
N LEU A 280 -1.12 -7.21 9.67
CA LEU A 280 -1.62 -6.39 10.78
C LEU A 280 -1.67 -4.91 10.33
N PRO A 281 -2.65 -4.11 10.81
CA PRO A 281 -2.55 -2.67 10.64
C PRO A 281 -1.23 -2.16 11.20
N PRO A 282 -0.51 -1.26 10.50
CA PRO A 282 0.41 -0.42 11.23
C PRO A 282 -0.41 0.22 12.36
N PRO A 283 0.07 0.21 13.62
CA PRO A 283 -0.65 0.86 14.69
C PRO A 283 -0.96 2.29 14.26
N ASP A 284 -2.19 2.74 14.49
CA ASP A 284 -2.49 4.16 14.36
C ASP A 284 -1.44 4.92 15.18
N PRO A 285 -0.88 6.04 14.69
CA PRO A 285 -0.01 6.87 15.51
C PRO A 285 -0.85 7.38 16.70
N GLY A 286 -0.78 6.67 17.82
CA GLY A 286 -1.57 6.90 19.04
C GLY A 286 -2.44 5.73 19.54
N GLY A 287 -2.53 4.59 18.84
CA GLY A 287 -3.35 3.44 19.26
C GLY A 287 -2.54 2.20 19.62
N SER A 288 -2.73 1.65 20.83
CA SER A 288 -2.12 0.39 21.25
C SER A 288 -2.54 -0.77 20.33
N PRO A 289 -1.65 -1.71 20.00
CA PRO A 289 -2.01 -2.89 19.22
C PRO A 289 -3.03 -3.75 20.01
N PRO A 290 -4.07 -4.28 19.35
CA PRO A 290 -5.05 -5.14 20.03
C PRO A 290 -4.38 -6.44 20.51
N SER A 291 -4.51 -6.72 21.80
CA SER A 291 -4.05 -7.94 22.46
C SER A 291 -4.86 -9.16 21.98
N GLY A 292 -4.18 -10.21 21.49
CA GLY A 292 -4.81 -11.52 21.26
C GLY A 292 -4.49 -12.23 19.93
N PHE A 293 -3.36 -11.96 19.29
CA PHE A 293 -2.96 -12.69 18.07
C PHE A 293 -2.13 -13.93 18.41
N GLN A 294 -2.65 -15.12 18.11
CA GLN A 294 -1.83 -16.31 17.91
C GLN A 294 -1.75 -16.57 16.40
N VAL A 295 -0.54 -16.53 15.86
CA VAL A 295 -0.26 -16.98 14.48
C VAL A 295 -0.35 -18.51 14.51
N THR A 296 -1.34 -19.10 13.87
CA THR A 296 -1.21 -20.51 13.45
C THR A 296 -0.26 -20.54 12.27
N GLN A 297 0.84 -21.29 12.44
CA GLN A 297 1.87 -21.56 11.43
C GLN A 297 1.30 -22.25 10.19
#